data_AF-A0A1W2A8E1-F1
#
_entry.id   AF-A0A1W2A8E1-F1
#
_cell.length_a   1.000
_cell.length_b   1.000
_cell.length_c   1.000
_cell.angle_alpha   90.00
_cell.angle_beta   90.00
_cell.angle_gamma   90.00
#
_symmetry.space_group_name_H-M   'P 1'
#
loop_
_entity.id
_entity.type
_entity.pdbx_description
1 polymer ?
#
loop_
_entity_poly.entity_id
_entity_poly.type
_entity_poly.pdbx_seq_one_letter_code
_entity_poly.pdbx_strand_id
1 'polypeptide(L)'
;MNHTDIAPILERQLLLQLGDRLKQLRKSQGLGTVEVALRANLTRNTLRSIEAGDPSPSIGAYLRVMSVLGVSGELALLAGDTMQATKKGSAAARSLRPAPVVQVRFLAESARHRLQDLQSLALHEAAVGLAKDDPTLVLQAESTLQHWLETGDTRSASLWLEWQQILKAQSWRKVLGRTRRAQQLRQSSPLVTIIPEPLRLDILSQVSALKKGVVLNNTTETLESIENYKELP
;
A
#
# COMPACT_ATOMS: atom_id res chain seq x y z
N MET A 1 -20.23 7.45 0.20
CA MET A 1 -18.99 6.63 0.14
C MET A 1 -17.99 7.33 1.01
N ASN A 2 -17.70 6.78 2.19
CA ASN A 2 -16.95 7.50 3.21
C ASN A 2 -15.47 7.52 2.84
N HIS A 3 -14.80 8.65 3.07
CA HIS A 3 -13.37 8.83 2.78
C HIS A 3 -12.46 7.84 3.56
N THR A 4 -13.00 7.22 4.61
CA THR A 4 -12.37 6.16 5.41
C THR A 4 -12.13 4.88 4.61
N ASP A 5 -12.99 4.55 3.64
CA ASP A 5 -12.91 3.27 2.93
C ASP A 5 -11.76 3.27 1.92
N ILE A 6 -11.34 4.42 1.37
CA ILE A 6 -10.26 4.53 0.37
C ILE A 6 -8.85 4.62 1.00
N ALA A 7 -8.77 4.90 2.30
CA ALA A 7 -7.54 5.22 3.00
C ALA A 7 -6.40 4.20 2.77
N PRO A 8 -6.59 2.87 2.93
CA PRO A 8 -5.45 1.95 2.92
C PRO A 8 -4.81 1.81 1.54
N ILE A 9 -5.60 1.72 0.45
CA ILE A 9 -5.02 1.61 -0.90
C ILE A 9 -4.41 2.94 -1.34
N LEU A 10 -5.02 4.07 -0.96
CA LEU A 10 -4.43 5.38 -1.23
C LEU A 10 -3.11 5.57 -0.49
N GLU A 11 -3.05 5.29 0.81
CA GLU A 11 -1.83 5.31 1.62
C GLU A 11 -0.74 4.45 0.97
N ARG A 12 -1.11 3.22 0.59
CA ARG A 12 -0.20 2.30 -0.10
C ARG A 12 0.34 2.92 -1.39
N GLN A 13 -0.54 3.49 -2.21
CA GLN A 13 -0.19 4.13 -3.47
C GLN A 13 0.73 5.34 -3.27
N LEU A 14 0.50 6.16 -2.24
CA LEU A 14 1.34 7.30 -1.90
C LEU A 14 2.75 6.83 -1.49
N LEU A 15 2.85 5.78 -0.68
CA LEU A 15 4.14 5.18 -0.32
C LEU A 15 4.88 4.61 -1.53
N LEU A 16 4.17 3.97 -2.46
CA LEU A 16 4.75 3.50 -3.73
C LEU A 16 5.35 4.66 -4.54
N GLN A 17 4.60 5.75 -4.67
CA GLN A 17 5.05 6.94 -5.40
C GLN A 17 6.26 7.59 -4.72
N LEU A 18 6.22 7.73 -3.39
CA LEU A 18 7.33 8.27 -2.63
C LEU A 18 8.59 7.41 -2.81
N GLY A 19 8.49 6.10 -2.61
CA GLY A 19 9.60 5.17 -2.79
C GLY A 19 10.21 5.23 -4.20
N ASP A 20 9.36 5.31 -5.24
CA ASP A 20 9.80 5.46 -6.63
C ASP A 20 10.56 6.78 -6.85
N ARG A 21 10.07 7.90 -6.32
CA ARG A 21 10.74 9.20 -6.40
C ARG A 21 12.09 9.19 -5.69
N LEU A 22 12.16 8.64 -4.47
CA LEU A 22 13.41 8.53 -3.72
C LEU A 22 14.44 7.67 -4.47
N LYS A 23 14.00 6.55 -5.03
CA LYS A 23 14.85 5.68 -5.85
C LYS A 23 15.35 6.37 -7.12
N GLN A 24 14.49 7.12 -7.79
CA GLN A 24 14.86 7.90 -8.97
C GLN A 24 15.88 8.98 -8.62
N LEU A 25 15.64 9.73 -7.54
CA LEU A 25 16.54 10.77 -7.05
C LEU A 25 17.91 10.20 -6.68
N ARG A 26 17.95 9.06 -5.96
CA ARG A 26 19.20 8.38 -5.67
C ARG A 26 19.97 8.04 -6.96
N LYS A 27 19.26 7.48 -7.95
CA LYS A 27 19.87 7.09 -9.24
C LYS A 27 20.35 8.29 -10.04
N SER A 28 19.62 9.41 -10.05
CA SER A 28 20.04 10.62 -10.76
C SER A 28 21.25 11.28 -10.13
N GLN A 29 21.46 11.08 -8.82
CA GLN A 29 22.68 11.49 -8.10
C GLN A 29 23.84 10.48 -8.24
N GLY A 30 23.66 9.38 -8.99
CA GLY A 30 24.69 8.34 -9.19
C GLY A 30 25.00 7.50 -7.94
N LEU A 31 24.18 7.58 -6.89
CA LEU A 31 24.48 6.95 -5.61
C LEU A 31 24.09 5.47 -5.56
N GLY A 32 24.97 4.64 -5.01
CA GLY A 32 24.73 3.21 -4.82
C GLY A 32 23.70 2.92 -3.71
N THR A 33 23.01 1.77 -3.78
CA THR A 33 22.12 1.33 -2.70
C THR A 33 22.89 1.12 -1.39
N VAL A 34 24.09 0.53 -1.44
CA VAL A 34 24.92 0.29 -0.25
C VAL A 34 25.39 1.61 0.35
N GLU A 35 25.81 2.54 -0.51
CA GLU A 35 26.29 3.86 -0.10
C GLU A 35 25.23 4.68 0.63
N VAL A 36 24.02 4.80 0.06
CA VAL A 36 22.92 5.53 0.72
C VAL A 36 22.47 4.85 1.99
N ALA A 37 22.40 3.51 2.00
CA ALA A 37 22.03 2.77 3.20
C ALA A 37 23.01 3.05 4.34
N LEU A 38 24.32 3.03 4.07
CA LEU A 38 25.36 3.34 5.04
C LEU A 38 25.23 4.79 5.56
N ARG A 39 25.09 5.77 4.66
CA ARG A 39 24.93 7.19 5.04
C ARG A 39 23.67 7.44 5.87
N ALA A 40 22.60 6.70 5.61
CA ALA A 40 21.33 6.80 6.35
C ALA A 40 21.33 5.99 7.66
N ASN A 41 22.44 5.30 8.00
CA ASN A 41 22.52 4.34 9.11
C ASN A 41 21.42 3.27 9.03
N LEU A 42 21.28 2.65 7.85
CA LEU A 42 20.28 1.63 7.52
C LEU A 42 20.93 0.39 6.91
N THR A 43 20.26 -0.74 7.02
CA THR A 43 20.63 -1.91 6.23
C THR A 43 20.26 -1.70 4.75
N ARG A 44 20.98 -2.38 3.85
CA ARG A 44 20.61 -2.44 2.42
C ARG A 44 19.16 -2.89 2.20
N ASN A 45 18.69 -3.81 3.02
CA ASN A 45 17.31 -4.33 2.95
C ASN A 45 16.28 -3.26 3.36
N THR A 46 16.58 -2.44 4.37
CA THR A 46 15.69 -1.36 4.80
C THR A 46 15.57 -0.29 3.72
N LEU A 47 16.69 0.14 3.10
CA LEU A 47 16.64 1.07 1.98
C LEU A 47 15.84 0.49 0.81
N ARG A 48 16.03 -0.80 0.50
CA ARG A 48 15.25 -1.48 -0.55
C ARG A 48 13.75 -1.51 -0.24
N SER A 49 13.36 -1.71 1.01
CA SER A 49 11.95 -1.63 1.45
C SER A 49 11.40 -0.23 1.27
N ILE A 50 12.15 0.81 1.69
CA ILE A 50 11.77 2.22 1.52
C ILE A 50 11.55 2.56 0.05
N GLU A 51 12.51 2.21 -0.81
CA GLU A 51 12.40 2.43 -2.27
C GLU A 51 11.29 1.61 -2.94
N ALA A 52 10.85 0.54 -2.29
CA ALA A 52 9.69 -0.25 -2.72
C ALA A 52 8.36 0.29 -2.17
N GLY A 53 8.40 1.35 -1.35
CA GLY A 53 7.23 1.92 -0.68
C GLY A 53 6.64 1.01 0.39
N ASP A 54 7.43 0.12 0.99
CA ASP A 54 6.99 -0.78 2.08
C ASP A 54 6.48 0.07 3.27
N PRO A 55 5.32 -0.24 3.89
CA PRO A 55 4.84 0.50 5.05
C PRO A 55 5.57 0.16 6.36
N SER A 56 6.34 -0.95 6.40
CA SER A 56 6.99 -1.43 7.63
C SER A 56 8.15 -0.55 8.13
N PRO A 57 9.03 0.02 7.28
CA PRO A 57 10.04 0.96 7.73
C PRO A 57 9.41 2.17 8.42
N SER A 58 9.98 2.55 9.57
CA SER A 58 9.47 3.69 10.32
C SER A 58 9.59 5.00 9.54
N ILE A 59 8.74 5.98 9.85
CA ILE A 59 8.83 7.33 9.26
C ILE A 59 10.22 7.96 9.45
N GLY A 60 10.87 7.69 10.59
CA GLY A 60 12.24 8.12 10.84
C GLY A 60 13.26 7.51 9.86
N ALA A 61 13.04 6.28 9.38
CA ALA A 61 13.89 5.67 8.36
C ALA A 61 13.71 6.34 6.99
N TYR A 62 12.47 6.66 6.60
CA TYR A 62 12.19 7.47 5.41
C TYR A 62 12.87 8.85 5.48
N LEU A 63 12.75 9.53 6.63
CA LEU A 63 13.39 10.83 6.87
C LEU A 63 14.91 10.79 6.74
N ARG A 64 15.57 9.75 7.26
CA ARG A 64 17.03 9.59 7.11
C ARG A 64 17.45 9.43 5.66
N VAL A 65 16.70 8.66 4.86
CA VAL A 65 16.96 8.55 3.42
C VAL A 65 16.74 9.89 2.73
N MET A 66 15.66 10.60 3.04
CA MET A 66 15.38 11.93 2.49
C MET A 66 16.45 12.95 2.85
N SER A 67 17.05 12.85 4.04
CA SER A 67 18.15 13.70 4.48
C SER A 67 19.41 13.45 3.67
N VAL A 68 19.78 12.18 3.48
CA VAL A 68 20.94 11.80 2.64
C VAL A 68 20.75 12.26 1.19
N LEU A 69 19.51 12.25 0.68
CA LEU A 69 19.20 12.67 -0.69
C LEU A 69 18.95 14.19 -0.84
N GLY A 70 18.96 14.95 0.26
CA GLY A 70 18.80 16.41 0.25
C GLY A 70 17.36 16.92 0.11
N VAL A 71 16.35 16.09 0.39
CA VAL A 71 14.91 16.42 0.23
C VAL A 71 14.12 16.44 1.53
N SER A 72 14.79 16.44 2.69
CA SER A 72 14.12 16.59 4.00
C SER A 72 13.28 17.87 4.11
N GLY A 73 13.64 18.92 3.36
CA GLY A 73 12.89 20.17 3.31
C GLY A 73 11.45 20.00 2.82
N GLU A 74 11.17 19.03 1.94
CA GLU A 74 9.80 18.77 1.47
C GLU A 74 8.88 18.28 2.60
N LEU A 75 9.40 17.45 3.51
CA LEU A 75 8.66 17.03 4.70
C LEU A 75 8.58 18.14 5.74
N ALA A 76 9.59 19.01 5.84
CA ALA A 76 9.52 20.18 6.72
C ALA A 76 8.43 21.18 6.27
N LEU A 77 8.28 21.38 4.95
CA LEU A 77 7.16 22.15 4.37
C LEU A 77 5.80 21.51 4.71
N LEU A 78 5.74 20.18 4.70
CA LEU A 78 4.55 19.47 5.14
C LEU A 78 4.35 19.52 6.65
N ALA A 79 5.39 19.66 7.49
CA ALA A 79 5.29 19.61 8.95
C ALA A 79 5.25 20.98 9.65
N GLY A 80 5.37 22.08 8.89
CA GLY A 80 5.29 23.45 9.42
C GLY A 80 3.88 23.85 9.88
N ASP A 81 3.70 25.14 10.20
CA ASP A 81 2.45 25.72 10.76
C ASP A 81 1.18 25.53 9.89
N THR A 82 1.34 24.97 8.70
CA THR A 82 0.27 24.61 7.76
C THR A 82 -0.44 23.29 8.12
N MET A 83 0.09 22.48 9.03
CA MET A 83 -0.56 21.25 9.52
C MET A 83 -1.63 21.54 10.57
N GLN A 84 -2.72 22.18 10.15
CA GLN A 84 -3.93 22.24 10.97
C GLN A 84 -4.89 21.13 10.54
N ALA A 85 -4.99 20.10 11.37
CA ALA A 85 -6.20 19.28 11.39
C ALA A 85 -7.36 20.21 11.79
N THR A 86 -8.39 20.30 10.95
CA THR A 86 -9.59 21.08 11.24
C THR A 86 -10.24 20.53 12.52
N LYS A 87 -10.01 21.20 13.65
CA LYS A 87 -10.68 20.86 14.92
C LYS A 87 -12.19 20.98 14.71
N LYS A 88 -12.90 19.88 14.96
CA LYS A 88 -14.36 19.80 14.94
C LYS A 88 -14.93 20.93 15.84
N GLY A 89 -15.69 21.85 15.24
CA GLY A 89 -16.37 22.96 15.94
C GLY A 89 -15.55 24.24 16.20
N SER A 90 -14.29 24.34 15.74
CA SER A 90 -13.48 25.56 15.96
C SER A 90 -13.86 26.72 15.04
N ALA A 91 -13.59 27.96 15.46
CA ALA A 91 -13.74 29.15 14.63
C ALA A 91 -12.90 29.08 13.33
N ALA A 92 -11.80 28.31 13.32
CA ALA A 92 -11.01 28.04 12.12
C ALA A 92 -11.76 27.20 11.07
N ALA A 93 -12.67 26.30 11.49
CA ALA A 93 -13.55 25.56 10.59
C ALA A 93 -14.62 26.44 9.92
N ARG A 94 -14.87 27.65 10.45
CA ARG A 94 -15.75 28.68 9.85
C ARG A 94 -14.98 29.71 9.03
N SER A 95 -13.65 29.65 9.00
CA SER A 95 -12.82 30.59 8.24
C SER A 95 -12.74 30.16 6.77
N LEU A 96 -13.01 31.10 5.86
CA LEU A 96 -12.98 30.96 4.40
C LEU A 96 -11.57 30.77 3.82
N ARG A 97 -10.63 30.16 4.54
CA ARG A 97 -9.37 29.74 3.90
C ARG A 97 -9.70 28.49 3.07
N PRO A 98 -9.59 28.54 1.72
CA PRO A 98 -9.82 27.37 0.91
C PRO A 98 -8.84 26.28 1.35
N ALA A 99 -9.38 25.13 1.77
CA ALA A 99 -8.56 23.97 2.08
C ALA A 99 -7.71 23.62 0.83
N PRO A 100 -6.44 23.22 1.00
CA PRO A 100 -5.64 22.79 -0.14
C PRO A 100 -6.27 21.54 -0.75
N VAL A 101 -6.88 21.69 -1.92
CA VAL A 101 -7.43 20.57 -2.71
C VAL A 101 -6.28 19.93 -3.47
N VAL A 102 -5.85 18.74 -3.03
CA VAL A 102 -4.83 17.95 -3.75
C VAL A 102 -5.55 16.94 -4.64
N GLN A 103 -5.54 17.17 -5.96
CA GLN A 103 -6.04 16.21 -6.93
C GLN A 103 -4.93 15.23 -7.33
N VAL A 104 -5.09 13.96 -6.96
CA VAL A 104 -4.18 12.90 -7.43
C VAL A 104 -4.76 12.32 -8.73
N ARG A 105 -4.23 12.76 -9.88
CA ARG A 105 -4.62 12.26 -11.22
C ARG A 105 -3.59 11.25 -11.75
N PHE A 106 -4.07 10.26 -12.51
CA PHE A 106 -3.25 9.22 -13.14
C PHE A 106 -3.16 9.44 -14.67
N LEU A 107 -1.99 9.23 -15.30
CA LEU A 107 -1.77 9.38 -16.76
C LEU A 107 -1.99 8.05 -17.52
N ALA A 108 -2.75 8.07 -18.62
CA ALA A 108 -3.65 7.00 -19.10
C ALA A 108 -3.10 5.59 -19.46
N GLU A 109 -1.89 5.40 -19.99
CA GLU A 109 -1.42 4.07 -20.46
C GLU A 109 -0.55 3.36 -19.41
N SER A 110 0.52 4.02 -18.94
CA SER A 110 1.36 3.52 -17.84
C SER A 110 0.60 3.39 -16.52
N ALA A 111 -0.49 4.15 -16.35
CA ALA A 111 -1.38 4.00 -15.21
C ALA A 111 -2.10 2.65 -15.21
N ARG A 112 -2.50 2.08 -16.35
CA ARG A 112 -3.25 0.80 -16.35
C ARG A 112 -2.41 -0.34 -15.79
N HIS A 113 -1.17 -0.50 -16.26
CA HIS A 113 -0.26 -1.52 -15.73
C HIS A 113 0.07 -1.30 -14.24
N ARG A 114 0.26 -0.04 -13.82
CA ARG A 114 0.50 0.27 -12.39
C ARG A 114 -0.73 0.01 -11.52
N LEU A 115 -1.93 0.30 -12.02
CA LEU A 115 -3.18 0.03 -11.31
C LEU A 115 -3.44 -1.48 -11.20
N GLN A 116 -3.13 -2.25 -12.25
CA GLN A 116 -3.21 -3.71 -12.18
C GLN A 116 -2.19 -4.29 -11.19
N ASP A 117 -0.97 -3.75 -11.17
CA ASP A 117 0.03 -4.17 -10.18
C ASP A 117 -0.38 -3.77 -8.76
N LEU A 118 -0.94 -2.57 -8.55
CA LEU A 118 -1.49 -2.12 -7.27
C LEU A 118 -2.63 -3.02 -6.80
N GLN A 119 -3.56 -3.36 -7.69
CA GLN A 119 -4.66 -4.28 -7.39
C GLN A 119 -4.12 -5.65 -6.97
N SER A 120 -3.20 -6.20 -7.75
CA SER A 120 -2.55 -7.47 -7.45
C SER A 120 -1.86 -7.41 -6.08
N LEU A 121 -1.09 -6.36 -5.82
CA LEU A 121 -0.38 -6.16 -4.56
C LEU A 121 -1.34 -6.03 -3.37
N ALA A 122 -2.39 -5.21 -3.48
CA ALA A 122 -3.36 -4.97 -2.41
C ALA A 122 -4.10 -6.26 -2.01
N LEU A 123 -4.55 -7.05 -2.99
CA LEU A 123 -5.18 -8.35 -2.73
C LEU A 123 -4.21 -9.30 -1.99
N HIS A 124 -2.92 -9.29 -2.34
CA HIS A 124 -1.93 -10.14 -1.68
C HIS A 124 -1.55 -9.65 -0.29
N GLU A 125 -1.49 -8.34 -0.06
CA GLU A 125 -1.26 -7.76 1.27
C GLU A 125 -2.41 -8.16 2.20
N ALA A 126 -3.66 -8.07 1.74
CA ALA A 126 -4.83 -8.52 2.50
C ALA A 126 -4.78 -10.03 2.78
N ALA A 127 -4.49 -10.86 1.77
CA ALA A 127 -4.40 -12.30 1.94
C ALA A 127 -3.29 -12.72 2.91
N VAL A 128 -2.13 -12.05 2.84
CA VAL A 128 -1.03 -12.26 3.78
C VAL A 128 -1.41 -11.82 5.20
N GLY A 129 -2.16 -10.71 5.34
CA GLY A 129 -2.70 -10.28 6.62
C GLY A 129 -3.56 -11.38 7.25
N LEU A 130 -4.56 -11.85 6.51
CA LEU A 130 -5.42 -12.96 6.93
C LEU A 130 -4.62 -14.23 7.28
N ALA A 131 -3.65 -14.60 6.44
CA ALA A 131 -2.81 -15.77 6.66
C ALA A 131 -1.89 -15.66 7.89
N LYS A 132 -1.53 -14.44 8.30
CA LYS A 132 -0.78 -14.20 9.54
C LYS A 132 -1.67 -14.27 10.77
N ASP A 133 -2.90 -13.78 10.65
CA ASP A 133 -3.86 -13.71 11.75
C ASP A 133 -4.50 -15.08 12.03
N ASP A 134 -4.70 -15.89 10.98
CA ASP A 134 -5.30 -17.21 11.06
C ASP A 134 -4.44 -18.28 10.35
N PRO A 135 -3.70 -19.13 11.11
CA PRO A 135 -2.90 -20.21 10.56
C PRO A 135 -3.70 -21.25 9.76
N THR A 136 -5.02 -21.38 9.98
CA THR A 136 -5.85 -22.34 9.24
C THR A 136 -5.95 -21.97 7.77
N LEU A 137 -5.90 -20.68 7.43
CA LEU A 137 -5.91 -20.19 6.06
C LEU A 137 -4.60 -20.54 5.33
N VAL A 138 -3.48 -20.61 6.05
CA VAL A 138 -2.21 -21.11 5.49
C VAL A 138 -2.36 -22.57 5.07
N LEU A 139 -2.97 -23.41 5.92
CA LEU A 139 -3.21 -24.82 5.61
C LEU A 139 -4.16 -25.00 4.41
N GLN A 140 -5.20 -24.17 4.31
CA GLN A 140 -6.10 -24.17 3.15
C GLN A 140 -5.35 -23.81 1.84
N ALA A 141 -4.49 -22.79 1.90
CA ALA A 141 -3.65 -22.40 0.76
C ALA A 141 -2.65 -23.50 0.39
N GLU A 142 -2.06 -24.20 1.37
CA GLU A 142 -1.17 -25.34 1.13
C GLU A 142 -1.91 -26.52 0.48
N SER A 143 -3.12 -26.86 0.95
CA SER A 143 -3.95 -27.91 0.34
C SER A 143 -4.31 -27.58 -1.12
N THR A 144 -4.70 -26.32 -1.38
CA THR A 144 -4.97 -25.84 -2.74
C THR A 144 -3.74 -25.98 -3.63
N LEU A 145 -2.57 -25.61 -3.11
CA LEU A 145 -1.30 -25.69 -3.82
C LEU A 145 -0.88 -27.13 -4.11
N GLN A 146 -1.12 -28.04 -3.18
CA GLN A 146 -0.81 -29.46 -3.35
C GLN A 146 -1.69 -30.08 -4.43
N HIS A 147 -2.99 -29.76 -4.44
CA HIS A 147 -3.89 -30.19 -5.51
C HIS A 147 -3.43 -29.68 -6.89
N TRP A 148 -2.95 -28.43 -6.99
CA TRP A 148 -2.40 -27.91 -8.24
C TRP A 148 -1.10 -28.59 -8.66
N LEU A 149 -0.23 -28.97 -7.72
CA LEU A 149 0.98 -29.72 -8.02
C LEU A 149 0.68 -31.13 -8.54
N GLU A 150 -0.40 -31.75 -8.06
CA GLU A 150 -0.81 -33.10 -8.48
C GLU A 150 -1.54 -33.10 -9.83
N THR A 151 -2.29 -32.04 -10.15
CA THR A 151 -3.18 -31.98 -11.34
C THR A 151 -2.72 -31.00 -12.44
N GLY A 152 -1.76 -30.13 -12.15
CA GLY A 152 -1.46 -28.96 -12.97
C GLY A 152 -0.33 -29.13 -14.00
N ASP A 153 -0.15 -28.09 -14.83
CA ASP A 153 0.89 -28.05 -15.86
C ASP A 153 2.30 -27.84 -15.27
N THR A 154 3.25 -28.63 -15.75
CA THR A 154 4.70 -28.56 -15.47
C THR A 154 5.30 -27.16 -15.59
N ARG A 155 4.75 -26.29 -16.46
CA ARG A 155 5.27 -24.93 -16.69
C ARG A 155 5.21 -24.03 -15.45
N SER A 156 4.21 -24.22 -14.58
CA SER A 156 4.01 -23.42 -13.36
C SER A 156 4.52 -24.10 -12.09
N ALA A 157 4.95 -25.36 -12.19
CA ALA A 157 5.40 -26.17 -11.06
C ALA A 157 6.53 -25.50 -10.26
N SER A 158 7.47 -24.83 -10.93
CA SER A 158 8.55 -24.11 -10.25
C SER A 158 8.07 -22.96 -9.36
N LEU A 159 7.01 -22.26 -9.75
CA LEU A 159 6.40 -21.19 -8.96
C LEU A 159 5.61 -21.77 -7.77
N TRP A 160 4.94 -22.90 -7.98
CA TRP A 160 4.19 -23.59 -6.93
C TRP A 160 5.11 -24.17 -5.85
N LEU A 161 6.24 -24.76 -6.24
CA LEU A 161 7.27 -25.22 -5.28
C LEU A 161 7.85 -24.06 -4.48
N GLU A 162 8.11 -22.91 -5.10
CA GLU A 162 8.54 -21.71 -4.38
C GLU A 162 7.46 -21.22 -3.42
N TRP A 163 6.19 -21.24 -3.82
CA TRP A 163 5.07 -20.93 -2.94
C TRP A 163 4.99 -21.86 -1.73
N GLN A 164 5.22 -23.16 -1.91
CA GLN A 164 5.24 -24.11 -0.79
C GLN A 164 6.33 -23.75 0.23
N GLN A 165 7.51 -23.33 -0.24
CA GLN A 165 8.57 -22.84 0.64
C GLN A 165 8.19 -21.52 1.33
N ILE A 166 7.50 -20.62 0.63
CA ILE A 166 7.05 -19.33 1.18
C ILE A 166 6.03 -19.55 2.30
N LEU A 167 5.07 -20.45 2.13
CA LEU A 167 4.05 -20.77 3.13
C LEU A 167 4.71 -21.38 4.37
N LYS A 168 5.54 -22.41 4.20
CA LYS A 168 6.29 -23.08 5.28
C LYS A 168 7.18 -22.13 6.07
N ALA A 169 7.91 -21.26 5.37
CA ALA A 169 8.86 -20.33 6.00
C ALA A 169 8.23 -18.95 6.31
N GLN A 170 6.93 -18.77 6.10
CA GLN A 170 6.20 -17.51 6.24
C GLN A 170 6.94 -16.30 5.62
N SER A 171 7.59 -16.53 4.48
CA SER A 171 8.51 -15.57 3.86
C SER A 171 7.77 -14.55 2.97
N TRP A 172 6.72 -13.94 3.52
CA TRP A 172 5.76 -13.09 2.80
C TRP A 172 6.40 -11.94 2.02
N ARG A 173 7.53 -11.41 2.50
CA ARG A 173 8.31 -10.34 1.84
C ARG A 173 8.70 -10.70 0.40
N LYS A 174 8.83 -12.00 0.06
CA LYS A 174 9.13 -12.44 -1.31
C LYS A 174 7.99 -12.15 -2.30
N VAL A 175 6.75 -12.15 -1.82
CA VAL A 175 5.53 -11.98 -2.64
C VAL A 175 5.07 -10.53 -2.64
N LEU A 176 5.24 -9.83 -1.52
CA LEU A 176 4.88 -8.41 -1.37
C LEU A 176 5.89 -7.44 -2.02
N GLY A 177 6.96 -7.97 -2.63
CA GLY A 177 7.97 -7.17 -3.32
C GLY A 177 7.49 -6.64 -4.68
N ARG A 178 8.23 -5.65 -5.22
CA ARG A 178 8.01 -5.09 -6.57
C ARG A 178 8.96 -5.62 -7.64
N THR A 179 9.56 -6.80 -7.40
CA THR A 179 10.40 -7.45 -8.41
C THR A 179 9.53 -8.16 -9.44
N ARG A 180 10.07 -8.36 -10.65
CA ARG A 180 9.42 -9.23 -11.65
C ARG A 180 9.10 -10.61 -11.06
N ARG A 181 9.99 -11.18 -10.24
CA ARG A 181 9.76 -12.46 -9.56
C ARG A 181 8.59 -12.40 -8.57
N ALA A 182 8.49 -11.35 -7.76
CA ALA A 182 7.36 -11.17 -6.85
C ALA A 182 6.04 -11.03 -7.60
N GLN A 183 6.05 -10.32 -8.73
CA GLN A 183 4.88 -10.20 -9.61
C GLN A 183 4.48 -11.57 -10.20
N GLN A 184 5.44 -12.37 -10.66
CA GLN A 184 5.19 -13.74 -11.13
C GLN A 184 4.59 -14.61 -10.02
N LEU A 185 5.14 -14.54 -8.80
CA LEU A 185 4.59 -15.26 -7.66
C LEU A 185 3.14 -14.84 -7.37
N ARG A 186 2.82 -13.55 -7.43
CA ARG A 186 1.44 -13.06 -7.28
C ARG A 186 0.48 -13.54 -8.37
N GLN A 187 0.96 -13.79 -9.59
CA GLN A 187 0.13 -14.31 -10.67
C GLN A 187 -0.25 -15.79 -10.48
N SER A 188 0.51 -16.53 -9.68
CA SER A 188 0.32 -17.98 -9.45
C SER A 188 0.07 -18.28 -7.97
N SER A 189 -0.58 -17.34 -7.27
CA SER A 189 -0.72 -17.36 -5.82
C SER A 189 -1.90 -18.20 -5.35
N PRO A 190 -1.67 -19.17 -4.43
CA PRO A 190 -2.77 -19.87 -3.77
C PRO A 190 -3.46 -19.01 -2.72
N LEU A 191 -2.87 -17.88 -2.28
CA LEU A 191 -3.44 -17.04 -1.23
C LEU A 191 -4.64 -16.20 -1.70
N VAL A 192 -4.86 -16.02 -3.00
CA VAL A 192 -6.01 -15.22 -3.45
C VAL A 192 -7.33 -15.96 -3.22
N THR A 193 -7.30 -17.29 -3.11
CA THR A 193 -8.50 -18.11 -2.89
C THR A 193 -9.05 -17.98 -1.47
N ILE A 194 -8.19 -17.68 -0.48
CA ILE A 194 -8.58 -17.55 0.93
C ILE A 194 -9.19 -16.19 1.28
N ILE A 195 -9.16 -15.20 0.38
CA ILE A 195 -9.72 -13.87 0.64
C ILE A 195 -11.26 -13.97 0.64
N PRO A 196 -11.96 -13.55 1.71
CA PRO A 196 -13.41 -13.45 1.72
C PRO A 196 -13.93 -12.50 0.63
N GLU A 197 -15.02 -12.88 -0.03
CA GLU A 197 -15.65 -12.08 -1.07
C GLU A 197 -15.93 -10.61 -0.69
N PRO A 198 -16.47 -10.28 0.51
CA PRO A 198 -16.70 -8.87 0.86
C PRO A 198 -15.41 -8.04 0.89
N LEU A 199 -14.32 -8.60 1.42
CA LEU A 199 -13.02 -7.93 1.46
C LEU A 199 -12.41 -7.78 0.07
N ARG A 200 -12.55 -8.81 -0.78
CA ARG A 200 -12.11 -8.75 -2.18
C ARG A 200 -12.84 -7.62 -2.93
N LEU A 201 -14.17 -7.55 -2.80
CA LEU A 201 -14.99 -6.53 -3.45
C LEU A 201 -14.64 -5.12 -2.95
N ASP A 202 -14.42 -4.96 -1.65
CA ASP A 202 -13.99 -3.70 -1.05
C ASP A 202 -12.66 -3.21 -1.67
N ILE A 203 -11.63 -4.07 -1.69
CA ILE A 203 -10.32 -3.75 -2.29
C ILE A 203 -10.47 -3.35 -3.77
N LEU A 204 -11.25 -4.10 -4.54
CA LEU A 204 -11.49 -3.80 -5.95
C LEU A 204 -12.23 -2.46 -6.13
N SER A 205 -13.18 -2.16 -5.25
CA SER A 205 -13.93 -0.91 -5.26
C SER A 205 -13.01 0.29 -5.03
N GLN A 206 -12.09 0.20 -4.05
CA GLN A 206 -11.12 1.23 -3.71
C GLN A 206 -10.13 1.48 -4.86
N VAL A 207 -9.61 0.42 -5.49
CA VAL A 207 -8.74 0.56 -6.68
C VAL A 207 -9.50 1.23 -7.83
N SER A 208 -10.77 0.88 -8.03
CA SER A 208 -11.61 1.47 -9.07
C SER A 208 -11.87 2.96 -8.81
N ALA A 209 -12.03 3.36 -7.54
CA ALA A 209 -12.19 4.75 -7.13
C ALA A 209 -10.91 5.55 -7.43
N LEU A 210 -9.75 5.00 -7.08
CA LEU A 210 -8.45 5.59 -7.44
C LEU A 210 -8.30 5.79 -8.95
N LYS A 211 -8.69 4.81 -9.77
CA LYS A 211 -8.67 4.93 -11.23
C LYS A 211 -9.52 6.10 -11.74
N LYS A 212 -10.68 6.37 -11.12
CA LYS A 212 -11.57 7.49 -11.48
C LYS A 212 -11.03 8.86 -11.02
N GLY A 213 -9.95 8.87 -10.24
CA GLY A 213 -9.38 10.05 -9.61
C GLY A 213 -10.01 10.28 -8.23
N VAL A 214 -9.17 10.48 -7.23
CA VAL A 214 -9.61 10.80 -5.86
C VAL A 214 -9.24 12.25 -5.56
N VAL A 215 -10.25 13.01 -5.15
CA VAL A 215 -10.06 14.37 -4.65
C VAL A 215 -9.93 14.26 -3.14
N LEU A 216 -8.75 14.60 -2.60
CA LEU A 216 -8.52 14.68 -1.17
C LEU A 216 -9.04 16.03 -0.67
N ASN A 217 -10.19 16.01 0.00
CA ASN A 217 -10.76 17.17 0.67
C ASN A 217 -10.66 16.96 2.19
N ASN A 218 -10.20 17.96 2.95
CA ASN A 218 -10.19 17.94 4.42
C ASN A 218 -11.60 18.09 5.05
N THR A 219 -12.66 18.01 4.25
CA THR A 219 -14.04 18.17 4.71
C THR A 219 -14.61 16.79 5.07
N THR A 220 -14.58 16.46 6.36
CA THR A 220 -15.36 15.34 6.90
C THR A 220 -16.84 15.64 6.67
N GLU A 221 -17.46 14.99 5.68
CA GLU A 221 -18.90 15.02 5.51
C GLU A 221 -19.58 14.40 6.73
N THR A 222 -20.48 15.19 7.29
CA THR A 222 -21.49 14.87 8.28
C THR A 222 -22.31 13.67 7.82
N LEU A 223 -22.30 12.58 8.60
CA LEU A 223 -23.40 11.61 8.55
C LEU A 223 -24.31 11.87 9.75
N GLU A 224 -25.45 12.46 9.40
CA GLU A 224 -26.72 12.43 10.10
C GLU A 224 -27.03 11.01 10.58
N SER A 225 -27.15 10.82 11.89
CA SER A 225 -27.82 9.66 12.51
C SER A 225 -28.02 9.87 14.01
N ILE A 226 -28.47 11.06 14.42
CA ILE A 226 -29.10 11.26 15.73
C ILE A 226 -30.33 12.19 15.56
N GLU A 227 -31.20 11.86 14.62
CA GLU A 227 -32.62 12.23 14.65
C GLU A 227 -33.41 10.92 14.61
N ASN A 228 -33.37 10.16 15.70
CA ASN A 228 -34.33 9.07 15.96
C ASN A 228 -34.40 8.66 17.43
N TYR A 229 -34.34 9.63 18.34
CA TYR A 229 -34.74 9.46 19.74
C TYR A 229 -35.45 10.73 20.24
N LYS A 230 -36.54 11.09 19.55
CA LYS A 230 -37.58 11.95 20.09
C LYS A 230 -38.92 11.44 19.56
N GLU A 231 -39.51 10.53 20.32
CA GLU A 231 -40.89 9.99 20.32
C GLU A 231 -40.75 8.55 20.86
N LEU A 232 -41.26 8.10 21.99
CA LEU A 232 -42.31 8.47 22.97
C LEU A 232 -42.05 7.60 24.24
N PRO A 233 -42.81 7.73 25.34
CA PRO A 233 -43.59 8.85 25.85
C PRO A 233 -42.98 9.51 27.11
#